data_AF-A0A521GJW5-F1
#
_entry.id   AF-A0A521GJW5-F1
#
_cell.length_a   1.000
_cell.length_b   1.000
_cell.length_c   1.000
_cell.angle_alpha   90.00
_cell.angle_beta   90.00
_cell.angle_gamma   90.00
#
_symmetry.space_group_name_H-M   'P 1'
#
loop_
_entity.id
_entity.type
_entity.pdbx_description
1 polymer ?
#
loop_
_entity_poly.entity_id
_entity_poly.type
_entity_poly.pdbx_seq_one_letter_code
_entity_poly.pdbx_strand_id
1 'polypeptide(L)' 'MARDKVHEAVKVALQKDGWLVTHDPYQLRALDVEYEIDLGAEEMVAAEKEGRKIAVEVKSDSIGNF' A
#
# COMPACT_ATOMS: atom_id res chain seq x y z
N MET A 1 -1.34 0.66 -15.44
CA MET A 1 0.02 0.90 -15.99
C MET A 1 0.87 1.86 -15.16
N ALA A 2 0.48 3.14 -14.96
CA ALA A 2 1.27 4.05 -14.09
C ALA A 2 1.15 3.65 -12.61
N ARG A 3 -0.08 3.38 -12.16
CA ARG A 3 -0.40 2.83 -10.83
C ARG A 3 0.40 1.57 -10.51
N ASP A 4 0.39 0.60 -11.43
CA ASP A 4 1.08 -0.70 -11.29
C ASP A 4 2.61 -0.51 -11.12
N LYS A 5 3.22 0.47 -11.81
CA LYS A 5 4.65 0.75 -11.69
C LYS A 5 5.02 1.33 -10.33
N VAL A 6 4.22 2.28 -9.82
CA VAL A 6 4.46 2.88 -8.50
C VAL A 6 4.23 1.84 -7.41
N HIS A 7 3.20 1.01 -7.57
CA HIS A 7 2.91 -0.11 -6.67
C HIS A 7 4.08 -1.08 -6.55
N GLU A 8 4.61 -1.55 -7.68
CA GLU A 8 5.79 -2.40 -7.70
C GLU A 8 7.03 -1.71 -7.11
N ALA A 9 7.23 -0.42 -7.38
CA ALA A 9 8.34 0.34 -6.82
C ALA A 9 8.27 0.41 -5.28
N VAL A 10 7.08 0.63 -4.72
CA VAL A 10 6.85 0.64 -3.27
C VAL A 10 7.13 -0.74 -2.67
N LYS A 11 6.63 -1.81 -3.29
CA LYS A 11 6.89 -3.19 -2.85
C LYS A 11 8.39 -3.50 -2.80
N VAL A 12 9.11 -3.15 -3.87
CA VAL A 12 10.57 -3.36 -3.96
C VAL A 12 11.30 -2.51 -2.91
N ALA A 13 10.87 -1.27 -2.67
CA ALA A 13 11.47 -0.42 -1.65
C ALA A 13 11.30 -1.01 -0.24
N LEU A 14 10.10 -1.51 0.10
CA LEU A 14 9.83 -2.20 1.36
C LEU A 14 10.76 -3.41 1.54
N GLN A 15 10.85 -4.27 0.53
CA GLN A 15 11.72 -5.46 0.56
C GLN A 15 13.19 -5.08 0.74
N LYS A 16 13.68 -4.05 0.05
CA LYS A 16 15.07 -3.56 0.18
C LYS A 16 15.36 -2.95 1.55
N ASP A 17 14.36 -2.34 2.17
CA ASP A 17 14.47 -1.86 3.55
C ASP A 17 14.29 -3.00 4.58
N GLY A 18 14.16 -4.25 4.15
CA GLY A 18 14.09 -5.41 5.05
C GLY A 18 12.70 -5.67 5.63
N TRP A 19 11.66 -5.10 5.03
CA TRP A 19 10.29 -5.48 5.33
C TRP A 19 9.89 -6.75 4.59
N LEU A 20 9.25 -7.67 5.30
CA LEU A 20 8.61 -8.83 4.71
C LEU A 20 7.22 -8.42 4.21
N VAL A 21 7.01 -8.40 2.90
CA VAL A 21 5.67 -8.23 2.31
C VAL A 21 4.87 -9.49 2.61
N THR A 22 3.74 -9.32 3.30
CA THR A 22 2.88 -10.43 3.74
C THR A 22 1.64 -10.60 2.86
N HIS A 23 1.11 -9.50 2.31
CA HIS A 23 -0.04 -9.50 1.41
C HIS A 23 0.07 -8.39 0.37
N ASP A 24 -0.31 -8.73 -0.86
CA ASP A 24 -0.35 -7.83 -2.02
C ASP A 24 -1.34 -8.41 -3.06
N PRO A 25 -2.61 -7.98 -3.12
CA PRO A 25 -3.21 -6.91 -2.33
C PRO A 25 -3.59 -7.36 -0.91
N TYR A 26 -3.52 -6.45 0.05
CA TYR A 26 -4.12 -6.59 1.37
C TYR A 26 -5.54 -6.02 1.39
N GLN A 27 -6.52 -6.88 1.60
CA GLN A 27 -7.93 -6.47 1.72
C GLN A 27 -8.28 -6.15 3.18
N LEU A 28 -8.50 -4.86 3.49
CA LEU A 28 -9.09 -4.46 4.75
C LEU A 28 -10.57 -4.85 4.77
N ARG A 29 -10.95 -5.72 5.71
CA ARG A 29 -12.37 -5.91 6.06
C ARG A 29 -12.68 -4.96 7.21
N ALA A 30 -13.23 -3.80 6.88
CA ALA A 30 -13.80 -2.92 7.90
C ALA A 30 -15.04 -3.62 8.50
N LEU A 31 -15.03 -3.87 9.81
CA LEU A 31 -16.28 -3.83 10.58
C LEU A 31 -16.76 -2.36 10.54
N ASP A 32 -18.06 -2.09 10.70
CA ASP A 32 -18.71 -0.74 10.64
C ASP A 32 -18.06 0.33 11.55
N VAL A 33 -16.84 0.72 11.21
CA VAL A 33 -16.01 1.70 11.90
C VAL A 33 -15.47 2.56 10.78
N GLU A 34 -15.88 3.82 10.75
CA GLU A 34 -15.32 4.81 9.84
C GLU A 34 -13.84 4.97 10.16
N TYR A 35 -12.99 4.45 9.28
CA TYR A 35 -11.58 4.78 9.31
C TYR A 35 -11.40 6.10 8.55
N GLU A 36 -10.67 7.07 9.11
CA GLU A 36 -10.18 8.27 8.41
C GLU A 36 -9.02 7.93 7.44
N ILE A 37 -9.06 6.74 6.84
CA ILE A 37 -8.22 6.35 5.71
C ILE A 37 -9.05 6.69 4.48
N ASP A 38 -8.44 7.30 3.47
CA ASP A 38 -9.07 7.44 2.16
C ASP A 38 -9.19 6.02 1.55
N LEU A 39 -10.18 5.26 2.01
CA LEU A 39 -10.43 3.85 1.63
C LEU A 39 -10.77 3.71 0.12
N GLY A 40 -10.66 4.78 -0.65
CA GLY A 40 -10.72 4.77 -2.12
C GLY A 40 -9.53 4.08 -2.79
N ALA A 41 -8.51 3.66 -2.05
CA ALA A 41 -7.43 2.85 -2.61
C ALA A 41 -7.86 1.42 -2.93
N GLU A 42 -7.88 1.11 -4.23
CA GLU A 42 -8.27 -0.19 -4.75
C GLU A 42 -7.34 -1.35 -4.29
N GLU A 43 -6.07 -1.09 -3.97
CA GLU A 43 -5.09 -2.11 -3.55
C GLU A 43 -4.05 -1.55 -2.55
N MET A 44 -3.78 -2.29 -1.46
CA MET A 44 -2.77 -1.98 -0.45
C MET A 44 -1.71 -3.08 -0.36
N VAL A 45 -0.52 -2.74 0.15
CA VAL A 45 0.53 -3.70 0.51
C VAL A 45 0.61 -3.84 2.02
N ALA A 46 0.52 -5.06 2.56
CA ALA A 46 0.81 -5.31 3.97
C ALA A 46 2.24 -5.83 4.14
N ALA A 47 2.95 -5.31 5.14
CA ALA A 47 4.32 -5.73 5.41
C ALA A 47 4.63 -5.80 6.91
N GLU A 48 5.64 -6.59 7.27
CA GLU A 48 6.09 -6.79 8.65
C GLU A 48 7.62 -6.67 8.75
N LYS A 49 8.11 -6.00 9.81
CA LYS A 49 9.53 -5.91 10.16
C LYS A 49 9.66 -5.83 11.68
N GLU A 50 10.46 -6.72 12.27
CA GLU A 50 10.74 -6.73 13.72
C GLU A 50 9.47 -6.70 14.60
N GLY A 51 8.45 -7.47 14.20
CA GLY A 51 7.16 -7.55 14.90
C GLY A 51 6.23 -6.33 14.70
N ARG A 52 6.65 -5.32 13.92
CA ARG A 52 5.81 -4.19 13.52
C ARG A 52 5.11 -4.50 12.20
N LYS A 53 3.80 -4.25 12.14
CA LYS A 53 2.96 -4.48 10.96
C LYS A 53 2.48 -3.15 10.40
N ILE A 54 2.52 -3.01 9.08
CA ILE A 54 2.02 -1.84 8.35
C ILE A 54 1.11 -2.29 7.20
N ALA A 55 0.14 -1.44 6.86
CA ALA A 55 -0.58 -1.47 5.60
C ALA A 55 -0.25 -0.16 4.86
N VAL A 56 0.16 -0.27 3.60
CA VAL A 56 0.60 0.86 2.77
C VAL A 56 -0.37 1.03 1.62
N GLU A 57 -1.04 2.18 1.61
CA GLU A 57 -1.80 2.66 0.47
C GLU A 57 -0.85 3.27 -0.56
N VAL A 58 -0.96 2.86 -1.83
CA VAL A 58 -0.17 3.42 -2.93
C VAL A 58 -1.06 4.25 -3.84
N LYS A 59 -0.98 5.58 -3.69
CA LYS A 59 -1.70 6.54 -4.53
C LYS A 59 -0.80 7.03 -5.65
N SER A 60 -1.30 6.97 -6.89
CA SER A 60 -0.61 7.48 -8.07
C SER A 60 -1.41 8.65 -8.62
N ASP A 61 -0.98 9.88 -8.32
CA ASP A 61 -1.53 11.05 -8.99
C ASP A 61 -0.88 11.20 -10.36
N SER A 62 -1.70 11.30 -11.40
CA SER A 62 -1.23 11.85 -12.66
C SER A 62 -0.80 13.28 -12.35
N ILE A 63 0.49 13.61 -12.46
CA ILE A 63 0.90 15.01 -12.51
C ILE A 63 0.15 15.60 -13.71
N GLY A 64 -0.94 16.33 -13.45
CA GLY A 64 -1.56 17.16 -14.45
C GLY A 64 -0.49 18.11 -14.95
N ASN A 65 -0.30 18.18 -16.26
CA ASN A 65 0.62 19.13 -16.88
C ASN A 65 0.41 20.52 -16.25
N PHE A 66 1.39 20.98 -15.47
CA PHE A 66 1.51 22.37 -15.04
C PHE A 66 2.09 23.20 -16.18
#